data_AF-A0A7L3RVV8-F1
#
_entry.id   AF-A0A7L3RVV8-F1
#
_cell.length_a   1.000
_cell.length_b   1.000
_cell.length_c   1.000
_cell.angle_alpha   90.00
_cell.angle_beta   90.00
_cell.angle_gamma   90.00
#
_symmetry.space_group_name_H-M   'P 1'
#
loop_
_entity.id
_entity.type
_entity.pdbx_description
1 polymer ?
#
loop_
_entity_poly.entity_id
_entity_poly.type
_entity_poly.pdbx_seq_one_letter_code
_entity_poly.pdbx_strand_id
1 'polypeptide(L)'
;RGRAGLCRGPMRRGTAAAAALLCLGAACLLGRGFDPRAWLLPPPRHRLLSATELSRYRGAEGEPGLYLAVLGRVFDVERGRRHYGPGGAYSGLAGRDATRAFATGDFTPVGLVDDVSGLSPGEMLAIQSWRSFYSDNYDPVGKLVGRFYDENGAPTEALRQAEAAIEEALKFKAESEQRKQQFPPCNSEWSSAKGSRFWCSRQSGGVSRDWAGVPRKLYRPGSRGSHCVCVRTTGPPWGQPDSTQHSDRGDLDNPHLEEYDGCHPLAEQCVLRV
;
A
#
# COMPACT_ATOMS: atom_id res chain seq x y z
N ARG A 1 -86.64 23.54 -21.16
CA ARG A 1 -86.69 24.36 -19.93
C ARG A 1 -86.24 23.47 -18.77
N GLY A 2 -85.21 23.92 -17.99
CA GLY A 2 -84.63 23.26 -16.79
C GLY A 2 -83.65 22.11 -17.10
N ARG A 3 -82.31 22.26 -17.05
CA ARG A 3 -81.36 22.34 -15.89
C ARG A 3 -81.59 21.19 -14.89
N ALA A 4 -80.61 20.46 -14.36
CA ALA A 4 -79.13 20.42 -14.33
C ALA A 4 -78.76 18.98 -13.90
N GLY A 5 -77.55 18.41 -13.93
CA GLY A 5 -76.18 18.84 -14.16
C GLY A 5 -75.27 17.65 -13.76
N LEU A 6 -74.05 17.60 -14.34
CA LEU A 6 -72.76 17.11 -13.80
C LEU A 6 -72.71 15.80 -12.98
N CYS A 7 -71.73 14.89 -13.11
CA CYS A 7 -70.56 14.78 -13.96
C CYS A 7 -70.05 13.31 -13.88
N ARG A 8 -69.38 12.91 -14.96
CA ARG A 8 -68.46 11.77 -15.19
C ARG A 8 -67.59 11.43 -13.95
N GLY A 9 -67.14 10.19 -13.69
CA GLY A 9 -66.71 9.15 -14.62
C GLY A 9 -66.39 7.80 -13.92
N PRO A 10 -65.81 6.81 -14.64
CA PRO A 10 -66.27 5.42 -14.55
C PRO A 10 -65.26 4.35 -14.04
N MET A 11 -65.84 3.16 -13.80
CA MET A 11 -65.33 1.76 -13.99
C MET A 11 -63.96 1.39 -13.38
N ARG A 12 -63.89 0.59 -12.30
CA ARG A 12 -64.19 -0.86 -12.11
C ARG A 12 -63.32 -1.85 -12.92
N ARG A 13 -62.94 -2.91 -12.17
CA ARG A 13 -62.43 -4.26 -12.54
C ARG A 13 -60.89 -4.32 -12.59
N GLY A 14 -60.18 -5.26 -11.99
CA GLY A 14 -60.51 -6.48 -11.24
C GLY A 14 -59.25 -7.37 -11.15
N THR A 15 -59.19 -8.19 -10.10
CA THR A 15 -58.53 -9.52 -9.98
C THR A 15 -57.01 -9.69 -10.14
N ALA A 16 -56.39 -10.08 -9.01
CA ALA A 16 -55.53 -11.25 -8.74
C ALA A 16 -54.45 -11.72 -9.75
N ALA A 17 -53.23 -11.94 -9.20
CA ALA A 17 -52.33 -13.10 -9.37
C ALA A 17 -50.84 -12.75 -9.61
N ALA A 18 -50.01 -13.20 -8.67
CA ALA A 18 -48.77 -13.96 -8.81
C ALA A 18 -47.59 -13.46 -9.69
N ALA A 19 -46.45 -13.42 -9.00
CA ALA A 19 -45.14 -13.97 -9.38
C ALA A 19 -44.19 -13.20 -10.32
N ALA A 20 -42.93 -13.25 -9.87
CA ALA A 20 -41.67 -13.19 -10.62
C ALA A 20 -41.24 -11.84 -11.21
N LEU A 21 -40.10 -11.33 -10.70
CA LEU A 21 -39.03 -10.69 -11.47
C LEU A 21 -37.78 -10.53 -10.57
N LEU A 22 -37.18 -11.67 -10.22
CA LEU A 22 -35.76 -11.78 -9.88
C LEU A 22 -35.17 -12.69 -10.94
N CYS A 23 -34.38 -12.12 -11.86
CA CYS A 23 -33.29 -12.75 -12.62
C CYS A 23 -33.07 -11.93 -13.89
N LEU A 24 -31.91 -11.28 -13.99
CA LEU A 24 -31.09 -11.15 -15.21
C LEU A 24 -29.79 -10.47 -14.81
N GLY A 25 -28.75 -11.28 -14.62
CA GLY A 25 -27.40 -10.80 -14.28
C GLY A 25 -26.41 -11.92 -13.98
N ALA A 26 -26.55 -13.08 -14.62
CA ALA A 26 -25.59 -14.17 -14.53
C ALA A 26 -25.24 -14.62 -15.95
N ALA A 27 -24.18 -14.03 -16.52
CA ALA A 27 -23.44 -14.59 -17.66
C ALA A 27 -22.17 -13.77 -17.92
N CYS A 28 -21.12 -13.97 -17.11
CA CYS A 28 -19.72 -13.65 -17.48
C CYS A 28 -18.73 -14.24 -16.46
N LEU A 29 -18.84 -15.54 -16.16
CA LEU A 29 -17.77 -16.31 -15.49
C LEU A 29 -17.72 -17.73 -16.08
N LEU A 30 -17.50 -17.82 -17.39
CA LEU A 30 -17.05 -19.08 -18.00
C LEU A 30 -15.53 -19.08 -17.98
N GLY A 31 -14.96 -19.76 -16.97
CA GLY A 31 -13.51 -19.94 -16.87
C GLY A 31 -13.02 -20.73 -15.65
N ARG A 32 -13.80 -20.83 -14.58
CA ARG A 32 -13.52 -21.76 -13.46
C ARG A 32 -14.82 -22.35 -12.97
N GLY A 33 -14.92 -23.68 -13.00
CA GLY A 33 -16.09 -24.42 -12.52
C GLY A 33 -16.41 -24.01 -11.09
N PHE A 34 -17.62 -23.47 -10.89
CA PHE A 34 -18.18 -23.28 -9.57
C PHE A 34 -18.60 -24.67 -9.07
N ASP A 35 -17.82 -25.26 -8.16
CA ASP A 35 -18.20 -26.50 -7.47
C ASP A 35 -18.91 -26.13 -6.15
N PRO A 36 -20.24 -26.34 -6.04
CA PRO A 36 -20.99 -26.06 -4.80
C PRO A 36 -20.52 -26.90 -3.61
N ARG A 37 -19.78 -28.00 -3.83
CA ARG A 37 -19.20 -28.83 -2.76
C ARG A 37 -18.01 -28.15 -2.08
N ALA A 38 -17.38 -27.16 -2.71
CA ALA A 38 -16.23 -26.44 -2.14
C ALA A 38 -16.58 -25.68 -0.85
N TRP A 39 -17.84 -25.32 -0.63
CA TRP A 39 -18.31 -24.64 0.58
C TRP A 39 -18.71 -25.60 1.72
N LEU A 40 -18.81 -26.89 1.42
CA LEU A 40 -19.13 -27.94 2.41
C LEU A 40 -17.88 -28.64 2.94
N LEU A 41 -16.72 -28.40 2.33
CA LEU A 41 -15.43 -28.87 2.84
C LEU A 41 -14.98 -27.92 3.97
N PRO A 42 -14.50 -28.45 5.11
CA PRO A 42 -13.80 -27.60 6.06
C PRO A 42 -12.66 -26.89 5.32
N PRO A 43 -12.37 -25.61 5.65
CA PRO A 43 -11.25 -24.91 5.04
C PRO A 43 -10.02 -25.82 5.11
N PRO A 44 -9.25 -25.95 4.01
CA PRO A 44 -8.12 -26.86 3.98
C PRO A 44 -7.25 -26.55 5.20
N ARG A 45 -7.03 -27.56 6.06
CA ARG A 45 -6.14 -27.42 7.20
C ARG A 45 -4.79 -27.03 6.64
N HIS A 46 -4.41 -25.76 6.75
CA HIS A 46 -3.14 -25.27 6.26
C HIS A 46 -2.03 -26.15 6.83
N ARG A 47 -1.19 -26.72 5.96
CA ARG A 47 -0.12 -27.64 6.38
C ARG A 47 0.83 -26.88 7.31
N LEU A 48 1.13 -27.47 8.46
CA LEU A 48 2.19 -26.97 9.33
C LEU A 48 3.46 -27.75 8.99
N LEU A 49 4.52 -27.04 8.63
CA LEU A 49 5.82 -27.61 8.32
C LEU A 49 6.81 -27.26 9.41
N SER A 50 7.66 -28.21 9.79
CA SER A 50 8.86 -27.91 10.58
C SER A 50 9.98 -27.36 9.70
N ALA A 51 10.98 -26.69 10.28
CA ALA A 51 12.17 -26.24 9.54
C ALA A 51 12.91 -27.40 8.85
N THR A 52 13.01 -28.56 9.52
CA THR A 52 13.64 -29.77 8.97
C THR A 52 12.84 -30.39 7.82
N GLU A 53 11.52 -30.26 7.85
CA GLU A 53 10.66 -30.69 6.76
C GLU A 53 10.77 -29.74 5.57
N LEU A 54 10.68 -28.43 5.80
CA LEU A 54 10.82 -27.41 4.77
C LEU A 54 12.19 -27.50 4.08
N SER A 55 13.27 -27.81 4.79
CA SER A 55 14.61 -27.93 4.21
C SER A 55 14.78 -29.02 3.16
N ARG A 56 13.81 -29.93 3.01
CA ARG A 56 13.79 -30.95 1.95
C ARG A 56 13.23 -30.41 0.63
N TYR A 57 12.63 -29.23 0.62
CA TYR A 57 11.95 -28.65 -0.54
C TYR A 57 12.86 -27.65 -1.28
N ARG A 58 13.99 -28.11 -1.81
CA ARG A 58 14.98 -27.27 -2.52
C ARG A 58 14.95 -27.44 -4.03
N GLY A 59 14.08 -28.31 -4.55
CA GLY A 59 13.94 -28.59 -5.98
C GLY A 59 15.11 -29.36 -6.58
N ALA A 60 15.90 -30.11 -5.81
CA ALA A 60 16.85 -31.07 -6.39
C ALA A 60 16.14 -32.31 -6.97
N GLU A 61 16.85 -33.09 -7.77
CA GLU A 61 16.31 -34.36 -8.28
C GLU A 61 16.01 -35.31 -7.12
N GLY A 62 14.80 -35.88 -7.10
CA GLY A 62 14.32 -36.75 -6.02
C GLY A 62 13.78 -36.02 -4.79
N GLU A 63 13.84 -34.69 -4.72
CA GLU A 63 13.23 -33.93 -3.64
C GLU A 63 11.71 -33.74 -3.83
N PRO A 64 10.93 -33.63 -2.74
CA PRO A 64 9.47 -33.59 -2.78
C PRO A 64 8.86 -32.33 -3.42
N GLY A 65 9.67 -31.31 -3.73
CA GLY A 65 9.22 -30.07 -4.37
C GLY A 65 10.18 -28.91 -4.12
N LEU A 66 9.71 -27.70 -4.39
CA LEU A 66 10.50 -26.47 -4.30
C LEU A 66 9.72 -25.37 -3.58
N TYR A 67 9.97 -25.20 -2.28
CA TYR A 67 9.21 -24.28 -1.43
C TYR A 67 10.12 -23.23 -0.81
N LEU A 68 9.55 -22.10 -0.42
CA LEU A 68 10.21 -21.10 0.44
C LEU A 68 9.21 -20.49 1.40
N ALA A 69 9.70 -19.78 2.41
CA ALA A 69 8.85 -19.08 3.36
C ALA A 69 9.19 -17.59 3.51
N VAL A 70 8.14 -16.79 3.75
CA VAL A 70 8.21 -15.35 4.07
C VAL A 70 7.26 -15.08 5.23
N LEU A 71 7.77 -14.52 6.33
CA LEU A 71 7.07 -14.35 7.61
C LEU A 71 6.35 -15.64 8.04
N GLY A 72 7.02 -16.78 7.88
CA GLY A 72 6.50 -18.11 8.20
C GLY A 72 5.40 -18.63 7.27
N ARG A 73 4.98 -17.88 6.24
CA ARG A 73 4.04 -18.40 5.23
C ARG A 73 4.81 -19.15 4.16
N VAL A 74 4.41 -20.40 3.88
CA VAL A 74 5.10 -21.29 2.95
C VAL A 74 4.41 -21.27 1.58
N PHE A 75 5.19 -21.09 0.53
CA PHE A 75 4.72 -21.01 -0.86
C PHE A 75 5.40 -22.07 -1.72
N ASP A 76 4.62 -22.66 -2.63
CA ASP A 76 5.16 -23.50 -3.70
C ASP A 76 5.69 -22.61 -4.82
N VAL A 77 7.02 -22.62 -5.00
CA VAL A 77 7.70 -21.79 -6.00
C VAL A 77 8.21 -22.60 -7.20
N GLU A 78 7.62 -23.78 -7.45
CA GLU A 78 7.94 -24.64 -8.59
C GLU A 78 7.80 -23.91 -9.94
N ARG A 79 6.77 -23.06 -10.10
CA ARG A 79 6.60 -22.23 -11.32
C ARG A 79 7.78 -21.27 -11.57
N GLY A 80 8.54 -20.97 -10.52
CA GLY A 80 9.74 -20.15 -10.53
C GLY A 80 11.04 -20.97 -10.49
N ARG A 81 11.05 -22.26 -10.84
CA ARG A 81 12.23 -23.15 -10.72
C ARG A 81 13.53 -22.58 -11.28
N ARG A 82 13.50 -21.86 -12.40
CA ARG A 82 14.69 -21.20 -12.97
C ARG A 82 15.41 -20.23 -12.02
N HIS A 83 14.67 -19.70 -11.04
CA HIS A 83 15.11 -18.70 -10.07
C HIS A 83 15.52 -19.35 -8.75
N TYR A 84 14.68 -20.26 -8.22
CA TYR A 84 14.81 -20.81 -6.87
C TYR A 84 15.32 -22.25 -6.82
N GLY A 85 15.27 -22.99 -7.94
CA GLY A 85 15.80 -24.34 -8.02
C GLY A 85 17.34 -24.35 -8.09
N PRO A 86 17.96 -25.54 -8.06
CA PRO A 86 19.42 -25.68 -8.13
C PRO A 86 20.02 -24.94 -9.33
N GLY A 87 21.07 -24.16 -9.08
CA GLY A 87 21.74 -23.33 -10.10
C GLY A 87 21.06 -21.97 -10.36
N GLY A 88 19.87 -21.73 -9.80
CA GLY A 88 19.20 -20.42 -9.87
C GLY A 88 19.85 -19.38 -8.95
N ALA A 89 19.74 -18.10 -9.33
CA ALA A 89 20.30 -16.96 -8.60
C ALA A 89 19.75 -16.82 -7.17
N TYR A 90 18.55 -17.33 -6.92
CA TYR A 90 17.85 -17.23 -5.64
C TYR A 90 17.68 -18.61 -4.96
N SER A 91 18.48 -19.60 -5.37
CA SER A 91 18.44 -20.97 -4.83
C SER A 91 18.72 -21.07 -3.32
N GLY A 92 19.38 -20.07 -2.74
CA GLY A 92 19.59 -19.96 -1.29
C GLY A 92 18.30 -19.75 -0.49
N LEU A 93 17.23 -19.23 -1.11
CA LEU A 93 15.94 -18.98 -0.46
C LEU A 93 15.09 -20.27 -0.31
N ALA A 94 15.36 -21.28 -1.13
CA ALA A 94 14.58 -22.51 -1.14
C ALA A 94 14.83 -23.37 0.11
N GLY A 95 13.76 -24.00 0.59
CA GLY A 95 13.74 -24.87 1.74
C GLY A 95 13.94 -24.17 3.09
N ARG A 96 13.66 -22.87 3.19
CA ARG A 96 13.78 -22.13 4.45
C ARG A 96 12.86 -20.92 4.50
N ASP A 97 12.78 -20.31 5.68
CA ASP A 97 12.35 -18.92 5.81
C ASP A 97 13.59 -18.02 5.75
N ALA A 98 13.64 -17.17 4.73
CA ALA A 98 14.71 -16.20 4.49
C ALA A 98 14.14 -14.77 4.47
N THR A 99 13.16 -14.49 5.33
CA THR A 99 12.46 -13.20 5.40
C THR A 99 13.41 -12.00 5.40
N ARG A 100 14.54 -12.08 6.12
CA ARG A 100 15.51 -10.98 6.15
C ARG A 100 16.15 -10.70 4.79
N ALA A 101 16.47 -11.73 4.02
CA ALA A 101 17.11 -11.58 2.71
C ALA A 101 16.22 -10.81 1.72
N PHE A 102 14.89 -10.94 1.82
CA PHE A 102 13.94 -10.20 0.98
C PHE A 102 13.98 -8.68 1.22
N ALA A 103 14.26 -8.27 2.45
CA ALA A 103 14.35 -6.85 2.81
C ALA A 103 15.73 -6.26 2.49
N THR A 104 16.78 -7.03 2.80
CA THR A 104 18.17 -6.56 2.80
C THR A 104 18.90 -6.82 1.48
N GLY A 105 18.45 -7.78 0.68
CA GLY A 105 19.17 -8.28 -0.50
C GLY A 105 20.42 -9.10 -0.15
N ASP A 106 20.63 -9.45 1.12
CA ASP A 106 21.76 -10.28 1.56
C ASP A 106 21.43 -11.77 1.42
N PHE A 107 22.02 -12.42 0.42
CA PHE A 107 21.87 -13.86 0.16
C PHE A 107 23.01 -14.71 0.74
N THR A 108 23.85 -14.13 1.61
CA THR A 108 24.85 -14.89 2.38
C THR A 108 24.18 -15.65 3.52
N PRO A 109 24.87 -16.60 4.19
CA PRO A 109 24.30 -17.30 5.35
C PRO A 109 23.79 -16.39 6.48
N VAL A 110 24.31 -15.16 6.58
CA VAL A 110 23.89 -14.16 7.59
C VAL A 110 22.52 -13.57 7.25
N GLY A 111 22.24 -13.32 5.96
CA GLY A 111 20.96 -12.79 5.50
C GLY A 111 19.87 -13.84 5.28
N LEU A 112 20.24 -15.11 5.04
CA LEU A 112 19.34 -16.24 4.82
C LEU A 112 18.71 -16.79 6.12
N VAL A 113 18.11 -15.89 6.90
CA VAL A 113 17.46 -16.14 8.19
C VAL A 113 16.07 -15.49 8.26
N ASP A 114 15.29 -15.91 9.24
CA ASP A 114 13.91 -15.45 9.48
C ASP A 114 13.82 -14.25 10.44
N ASP A 115 14.93 -13.84 11.05
CA ASP A 115 14.94 -12.77 12.05
C ASP A 115 14.80 -11.38 11.42
N VAL A 116 13.76 -10.65 11.81
CA VAL A 116 13.45 -9.29 11.35
C VAL A 116 13.84 -8.20 12.36
N SER A 117 14.53 -8.58 13.44
CA SER A 117 14.99 -7.62 14.45
C SER A 117 15.90 -6.54 13.84
N GLY A 118 15.68 -5.27 14.22
CA GLY A 118 16.50 -4.14 13.76
C GLY A 118 16.32 -3.74 12.29
N LEU A 119 15.36 -4.31 11.56
CA LEU A 119 14.98 -3.82 10.23
C LEU A 119 14.27 -2.46 10.35
N SER A 120 14.56 -1.57 9.41
CA SER A 120 13.94 -0.26 9.30
C SER A 120 12.47 -0.36 8.85
N PRO A 121 11.65 0.69 9.05
CA PRO A 121 10.28 0.72 8.53
C PRO A 121 10.20 0.47 7.01
N GLY A 122 11.17 0.97 6.24
CA GLY A 122 11.24 0.74 4.80
C GLY A 122 11.48 -0.73 4.44
N GLU A 123 12.35 -1.41 5.19
CA GLU A 123 12.63 -2.85 5.02
C GLU A 123 11.42 -3.70 5.43
N MET A 124 10.71 -3.35 6.50
CA MET A 124 9.46 -4.01 6.88
C MET A 124 8.38 -3.88 5.80
N LEU A 125 8.28 -2.71 5.16
CA LEU A 125 7.40 -2.52 4.00
C LEU A 125 7.84 -3.38 2.80
N ALA A 126 9.14 -3.53 2.55
CA ALA A 126 9.65 -4.42 1.51
C ALA A 126 9.25 -5.88 1.77
N ILE A 127 9.36 -6.36 3.02
CA ILE A 127 8.87 -7.69 3.42
C ILE A 127 7.38 -7.84 3.13
N GLN A 128 6.55 -6.85 3.49
CA GLN A 128 5.13 -6.88 3.19
C GLN A 128 4.86 -6.94 1.68
N SER A 129 5.61 -6.18 0.86
CA SER A 129 5.50 -6.24 -0.60
C SER A 129 5.85 -7.63 -1.14
N TRP A 130 6.93 -8.26 -0.65
CA TRP A 130 7.29 -9.62 -1.03
C TRP A 130 6.24 -10.65 -0.58
N ARG A 131 5.73 -10.53 0.65
CA ARG A 131 4.64 -11.40 1.16
C ARG A 131 3.41 -11.33 0.25
N SER A 132 3.02 -10.13 -0.19
CA SER A 132 1.93 -9.94 -1.14
C SER A 132 2.26 -10.54 -2.51
N PHE A 133 3.44 -10.24 -3.06
CA PHE A 133 3.90 -10.81 -4.33
C PHE A 133 3.82 -12.34 -4.34
N TYR A 134 4.31 -13.03 -3.31
CA TYR A 134 4.22 -14.49 -3.25
C TYR A 134 2.79 -14.99 -3.10
N SER A 135 1.95 -14.29 -2.33
CA SER A 135 0.53 -14.64 -2.19
C SER A 135 -0.24 -14.50 -3.50
N ASP A 136 0.13 -13.55 -4.36
CA ASP A 136 -0.55 -13.29 -5.63
C ASP A 136 -0.04 -14.18 -6.78
N ASN A 137 1.22 -14.61 -6.73
CA ASN A 137 1.90 -15.26 -7.86
C ASN A 137 2.21 -16.75 -7.66
N TYR A 138 2.13 -17.26 -6.43
CA TYR A 138 2.48 -18.63 -6.08
C TYR A 138 1.41 -19.29 -5.22
N ASP A 139 1.40 -20.62 -5.21
CA ASP A 139 0.37 -21.37 -4.51
C ASP A 139 0.73 -21.45 -3.00
N PRO A 140 -0.16 -20.98 -2.08
CA PRO A 140 0.10 -21.07 -0.65
C PRO A 140 -0.02 -22.53 -0.18
N VAL A 141 1.02 -23.02 0.49
CA VAL A 141 1.10 -24.41 0.99
C VAL A 141 0.66 -24.50 2.44
N GLY A 142 1.11 -23.55 3.26
CA GLY A 142 0.98 -23.69 4.70
C GLY A 142 1.75 -22.67 5.51
N LYS A 143 2.07 -23.04 6.75
CA LYS A 143 2.82 -22.23 7.71
C LYS A 143 4.03 -23.01 8.22
N LEU A 144 5.12 -22.30 8.47
CA LEU A 144 6.33 -22.82 9.08
C LEU A 144 6.23 -22.65 10.61
N VAL A 145 6.28 -23.76 11.32
CA VAL A 145 6.40 -23.80 12.78
C VAL A 145 7.78 -23.28 13.17
N GLY A 146 7.83 -22.27 14.03
CA GLY A 146 9.06 -21.61 14.44
C GLY A 146 8.82 -20.18 14.92
N ARG A 147 9.59 -19.22 14.41
CA ARG A 147 9.56 -17.83 14.87
C ARG A 147 8.17 -17.19 14.77
N PHE A 148 7.46 -17.38 13.66
CA PHE A 148 6.23 -16.64 13.36
C PHE A 148 4.94 -17.40 13.67
N TYR A 149 4.98 -18.73 13.67
CA TYR A 149 3.83 -19.57 13.99
C TYR A 149 4.24 -20.68 14.97
N ASP A 150 3.38 -20.95 15.96
CA ASP A 150 3.60 -22.03 16.93
C ASP A 150 3.23 -23.41 16.36
N GLU A 151 3.33 -24.45 17.19
CA GLU A 151 3.03 -25.85 16.83
C GLU A 151 1.57 -26.08 16.39
N ASN A 152 0.66 -25.16 16.76
CA ASN A 152 -0.74 -25.20 16.35
C ASN A 152 -1.02 -24.27 15.14
N GLY A 153 0.01 -23.61 14.61
CA GLY A 153 -0.10 -22.65 13.52
C GLY A 153 -0.68 -21.29 13.94
N ALA A 154 -0.75 -21.01 15.26
CA ALA A 154 -1.19 -19.74 15.77
C ALA A 154 -0.04 -18.70 15.70
N PRO A 155 -0.35 -17.42 15.44
CA PRO A 155 0.65 -16.35 15.45
C PRO A 155 1.41 -16.27 16.77
N THR A 156 2.73 -16.25 16.70
CA THR A 156 3.59 -15.94 17.86
C THR A 156 3.62 -14.44 18.13
N GLU A 157 4.23 -14.07 19.25
CA GLU A 157 4.48 -12.66 19.56
C GLU A 157 5.40 -11.99 18.53
N ALA A 158 6.41 -12.71 18.02
CA ALA A 158 7.30 -12.17 16.99
C ALA A 158 6.54 -11.83 15.69
N LEU A 159 5.54 -12.63 15.30
CA LEU A 159 4.69 -12.29 14.15
C LEU A 159 3.82 -11.08 14.43
N ARG A 160 3.20 -10.99 15.62
CA ARG A 160 2.38 -9.82 15.98
C ARG A 160 3.20 -8.54 15.96
N GLN A 161 4.43 -8.57 16.47
CA GLN A 161 5.34 -7.43 16.45
C GLN A 161 5.75 -7.05 15.03
N ALA A 162 6.08 -8.04 14.18
CA ALA A 162 6.39 -7.79 12.77
C ALA A 162 5.20 -7.18 12.02
N GLU A 163 3.98 -7.68 12.25
CA GLU A 163 2.76 -7.16 11.64
C GLU A 163 2.42 -5.75 12.14
N ALA A 164 2.58 -5.48 13.44
CA ALA A 164 2.40 -4.14 14.01
C ALA A 164 3.41 -3.14 13.42
N ALA A 165 4.68 -3.52 13.28
CA ALA A 165 5.71 -2.68 12.66
C ALA A 165 5.39 -2.39 11.18
N ILE A 166 4.87 -3.38 10.44
CA ILE A 166 4.39 -3.18 9.06
C ILE A 166 3.20 -2.22 9.03
N GLU A 167 2.22 -2.39 9.91
CA GLU A 167 1.04 -1.54 9.97
C GLU A 167 1.41 -0.09 10.29
N GLU A 168 2.29 0.12 11.27
CA GLU A 168 2.81 1.44 11.62
C GLU A 168 3.57 2.08 10.44
N ALA A 169 4.44 1.31 9.77
CA ALA A 169 5.17 1.79 8.61
C ALA A 169 4.23 2.16 7.44
N LEU A 170 3.14 1.40 7.24
CA LEU A 170 2.12 1.72 6.24
C LEU A 170 1.38 3.01 6.57
N LYS A 171 1.00 3.22 7.84
CA LYS A 171 0.37 4.47 8.30
C LYS A 171 1.29 5.65 8.07
N PHE A 172 2.55 5.56 8.51
CA PHE A 172 3.54 6.61 8.30
C PHE A 172 3.75 6.92 6.81
N LYS A 173 3.83 5.88 5.96
CA LYS A 173 3.93 6.06 4.51
C LYS A 173 2.70 6.78 3.93
N ALA A 174 1.49 6.39 4.34
CA ALA A 174 0.26 7.02 3.89
C ALA A 174 0.17 8.50 4.31
N GLU A 175 0.50 8.81 5.57
CA GLU A 175 0.56 10.19 6.07
C GLU A 175 1.63 11.02 5.34
N SER A 176 2.80 10.43 5.07
CA SER A 176 3.87 11.08 4.31
C SER A 176 3.43 11.39 2.87
N GLU A 177 2.76 10.45 2.19
CA GLU A 177 2.24 10.70 0.83
C GLU A 177 1.11 11.73 0.83
N GLN A 178 0.19 11.69 1.79
CA GLN A 178 -0.86 12.71 1.92
C GLN A 178 -0.25 14.10 2.14
N ARG A 179 0.75 14.20 3.03
CA ARG A 179 1.48 15.45 3.27
C ARG A 179 2.23 15.92 2.03
N LYS A 180 2.79 15.01 1.25
CA LYS A 180 3.45 15.31 -0.03
C LYS A 180 2.47 15.84 -1.08
N GLN A 181 1.21 15.39 -1.07
CA GLN A 181 0.17 15.98 -1.93
C GLN A 181 -0.17 17.42 -1.50
N GLN A 182 -0.28 17.67 -0.21
CA GLN A 182 -0.54 19.02 0.33
C GLN A 182 0.65 19.96 0.13
N PHE A 183 1.85 19.47 0.44
CA PHE A 183 3.11 20.22 0.49
C PHE A 183 4.20 19.47 -0.28
N PRO A 184 4.12 19.42 -1.62
CA PRO A 184 5.13 18.76 -2.42
C PRO A 184 6.48 19.45 -2.26
N PRO A 185 7.60 18.71 -2.17
CA PRO A 185 8.93 19.29 -2.12
C PRO A 185 9.20 20.25 -3.28
N CYS A 186 9.89 21.36 -3.00
CA CYS A 186 10.35 22.27 -4.04
C CYS A 186 11.31 21.58 -5.01
N ASN A 187 11.36 22.08 -6.24
CA ASN A 187 12.55 21.87 -7.07
C ASN A 187 13.69 22.70 -6.50
N SER A 188 14.92 22.16 -6.53
CA SER A 188 16.08 22.84 -5.97
C SER A 188 17.31 22.66 -6.82
N GLU A 189 18.11 23.71 -6.92
CA GLU A 189 19.46 23.69 -7.47
C GLU A 189 20.42 24.37 -6.48
N TRP A 190 21.66 23.91 -6.44
CA TRP A 190 22.70 24.54 -5.64
C TRP A 190 23.95 24.76 -6.48
N SER A 191 24.61 25.90 -6.27
CA SER A 191 25.95 26.14 -6.79
C SER A 191 26.77 26.96 -5.79
N SER A 192 28.08 26.75 -5.76
CA SER A 192 28.99 27.51 -4.90
C SER A 192 28.96 29.03 -5.18
N ALA A 193 28.72 29.42 -6.44
CA ALA A 193 28.72 30.83 -6.85
C ALA A 193 27.40 31.57 -6.57
N LYS A 194 26.26 30.86 -6.58
CA LYS A 194 24.92 31.48 -6.50
C LYS A 194 24.12 31.07 -5.26
N GLY A 195 24.60 30.08 -4.51
CA GLY A 195 23.89 29.48 -3.39
C GLY A 195 22.76 28.56 -3.81
N SER A 196 21.77 28.42 -2.93
CA SER A 196 20.61 27.54 -3.12
C SER A 196 19.48 28.29 -3.81
N ARG A 197 18.95 27.73 -4.90
CA ARG A 197 17.72 28.21 -5.54
C ARG A 197 16.63 27.17 -5.42
N PHE A 198 15.46 27.60 -4.95
CA PHE A 198 14.25 26.80 -4.87
C PHE A 198 13.19 27.38 -5.80
N TRP A 199 12.42 26.54 -6.47
CA TRP A 199 11.26 27.00 -7.23
C TRP A 199 10.14 25.97 -7.25
N CYS A 200 8.95 26.47 -7.51
CA CYS A 200 7.74 25.68 -7.60
C CYS A 200 7.17 25.73 -9.00
N SER A 201 6.71 24.59 -9.49
CA SER A 201 6.05 24.48 -10.78
C SER A 201 4.86 23.52 -10.68
N ARG A 202 4.16 23.32 -11.79
CA ARG A 202 3.12 22.28 -11.90
C ARG A 202 3.65 20.86 -11.71
N GLN A 203 4.98 20.68 -11.70
CA GLN A 203 5.64 19.42 -11.43
C GLN A 203 6.80 19.65 -10.43
N SER A 204 6.56 19.36 -9.16
CA SER A 204 7.55 19.51 -8.10
C SER A 204 7.46 18.35 -7.12
N GLY A 205 8.59 17.85 -6.64
CA GLY A 205 8.62 16.75 -5.66
C GLY A 205 7.96 15.45 -6.14
N GLY A 206 7.86 15.23 -7.46
CA GLY A 206 7.19 14.08 -8.05
C GLY A 206 5.66 14.14 -8.04
N VAL A 207 5.08 15.31 -7.76
CA VAL A 207 3.62 15.55 -7.81
C VAL A 207 3.30 16.44 -9.01
N SER A 208 2.30 16.02 -9.81
CA SER A 208 1.75 16.80 -10.94
C SER A 208 0.42 17.43 -10.53
N ARG A 209 0.22 18.71 -10.85
CA ARG A 209 -0.89 19.55 -10.36
C ARG A 209 -1.16 20.72 -11.31
N ASP A 210 -2.32 21.35 -11.15
CA ASP A 210 -2.79 22.48 -11.96
C ASP A 210 -2.23 23.85 -11.51
N TRP A 211 -1.68 23.93 -10.29
CA TRP A 211 -1.05 25.12 -9.72
C TRP A 211 0.47 24.96 -9.52
N ALA A 212 1.21 26.08 -9.55
CA ALA A 212 2.65 26.11 -9.25
C ALA A 212 2.90 26.45 -7.78
N GLY A 213 2.36 27.57 -7.32
CA GLY A 213 2.49 28.03 -5.93
C GLY A 213 3.89 28.57 -5.63
N VAL A 214 4.19 28.73 -4.35
CA VAL A 214 5.39 29.44 -3.88
C VAL A 214 6.24 28.59 -2.93
N PRO A 215 7.57 28.75 -2.93
CA PRO A 215 8.45 28.09 -1.98
C PRO A 215 8.22 28.58 -0.54
N ARG A 216 8.13 27.66 0.42
CA ARG A 216 8.09 27.93 1.86
C ARG A 216 8.94 26.94 2.65
N LYS A 217 9.41 27.36 3.82
CA LYS A 217 10.02 26.49 4.83
C LYS A 217 8.89 25.77 5.57
N LEU A 218 8.85 24.45 5.55
CA LEU A 218 7.93 23.64 6.38
C LEU A 218 8.69 23.02 7.55
N TYR A 219 8.26 23.34 8.76
CA TYR A 219 8.80 22.77 9.99
C TYR A 219 7.97 21.57 10.44
N ARG A 220 8.64 20.47 10.79
CA ARG A 220 7.97 19.31 11.40
C ARG A 220 8.16 19.36 12.91
N PRO A 221 7.10 19.14 13.71
CA PRO A 221 7.23 18.94 15.14
C PRO A 221 8.32 17.89 15.44
N GLY A 222 9.26 18.22 16.33
CA GLY A 222 10.37 17.34 16.72
C GLY A 222 11.58 17.30 15.77
N SER A 223 11.51 17.94 14.60
CA SER A 223 12.66 18.06 13.70
C SER A 223 13.47 19.33 13.99
N ARG A 224 14.81 19.27 13.83
CA ARG A 224 15.72 20.42 14.04
C ARG A 224 15.85 21.36 12.83
N GLY A 225 15.06 21.17 11.76
CA GLY A 225 15.21 21.93 10.53
C GLY A 225 13.94 21.97 9.69
N SER A 226 13.92 22.91 8.74
CA SER A 226 12.87 23.03 7.74
C SER A 226 13.25 22.34 6.44
N HIS A 227 12.26 22.00 5.63
CA HIS A 227 12.46 21.61 4.23
C HIS A 227 11.62 22.50 3.33
N CYS A 228 12.08 22.70 2.09
CA CYS A 228 11.35 23.50 1.12
C CYS A 228 10.14 22.73 0.59
N VAL A 229 8.95 23.34 0.66
CA VAL A 229 7.73 22.84 0.05
C VAL A 229 7.06 23.90 -0.81
N CYS A 230 6.31 23.45 -1.80
CA CYS A 230 5.49 24.31 -2.63
C CYS A 230 4.10 24.47 -2.05
N VAL A 231 3.69 25.72 -1.85
CA VAL A 231 2.45 26.08 -1.15
C VAL A 231 1.50 26.78 -2.10
N ARG A 232 0.25 26.33 -2.13
CA ARG A 232 -0.78 26.91 -2.98
C ARG A 232 -1.18 28.26 -2.42
N THR A 233 -1.31 29.25 -3.28
CA THR A 233 -1.56 30.64 -2.86
C THR A 233 -2.99 31.11 -3.13
N THR A 234 -3.84 30.26 -3.71
CA THR A 234 -5.23 30.57 -4.08
C THR A 234 -6.13 29.37 -3.82
N GLY A 235 -7.43 29.60 -3.74
CA GLY A 235 -8.45 28.60 -3.47
C GLY A 235 -8.57 28.22 -1.98
N PRO A 236 -9.42 27.23 -1.69
CA PRO A 236 -9.62 26.75 -0.33
C PRO A 236 -8.40 25.98 0.20
N PRO A 237 -8.07 26.03 1.50
CA PRO A 237 -7.04 25.21 2.11
C PRO A 237 -7.26 23.71 1.88
N TRP A 238 -6.16 22.97 1.81
CA TRP A 238 -6.19 21.53 1.62
C TRP A 238 -6.99 20.84 2.74
N GLY A 239 -7.88 19.92 2.34
CA GLY A 239 -8.74 19.19 3.27
C GLY A 239 -9.93 19.99 3.81
N GLN A 240 -10.14 21.25 3.38
CA GLN A 240 -11.28 22.08 3.80
C GLN A 240 -11.97 22.81 2.63
N PRO A 241 -12.38 22.11 1.55
CA PRO A 241 -12.94 22.74 0.36
C PRO A 241 -14.25 23.51 0.61
N ASP A 242 -15.08 23.04 1.54
CA ASP A 242 -16.42 23.60 1.80
C ASP A 242 -16.45 24.60 2.97
N SER A 243 -15.30 24.90 3.58
CA SER A 243 -15.24 25.86 4.68
C SER A 243 -15.55 27.26 4.15
N THR A 244 -16.41 28.02 4.82
CA THR A 244 -16.65 29.43 4.45
C THR A 244 -15.79 30.40 5.26
N GLN A 245 -14.93 29.87 6.14
CA GLN A 245 -14.16 30.65 7.12
C GLN A 245 -12.72 30.92 6.69
N HIS A 246 -12.31 30.48 5.50
CA HIS A 246 -10.95 30.69 5.00
C HIS A 246 -10.90 31.84 3.99
N SER A 247 -9.73 32.46 3.89
CA SER A 247 -9.41 33.41 2.83
C SER A 247 -9.00 32.66 1.56
N ASP A 248 -9.12 33.28 0.38
CA ASP A 248 -8.71 32.71 -0.92
C ASP A 248 -7.18 32.67 -1.08
N ARG A 249 -6.47 32.21 -0.04
CA ARG A 249 -5.01 32.21 0.09
C ARG A 249 -4.41 30.79 0.04
N GLY A 250 -5.19 29.79 -0.36
CA GLY A 250 -4.75 28.40 -0.45
C GLY A 250 -4.26 27.87 0.90
N ASP A 251 -3.01 27.45 0.95
CA ASP A 251 -2.39 26.79 2.10
C ASP A 251 -1.38 27.71 2.84
N LEU A 252 -1.33 29.00 2.49
CA LEU A 252 -0.36 29.97 3.04
C LEU A 252 -0.50 30.20 4.54
N ASP A 253 -1.70 30.02 5.10
CA ASP A 253 -1.99 30.31 6.51
C ASP A 253 -1.68 29.11 7.44
N ASN A 254 -1.01 28.07 6.94
CA ASN A 254 -0.59 26.93 7.77
C ASN A 254 0.47 27.39 8.80
N PRO A 255 0.26 27.13 10.11
CA PRO A 255 1.12 27.66 11.18
C PRO A 255 2.54 27.06 11.21
N HIS A 256 2.79 26.01 10.43
CA HIS A 256 4.10 25.38 10.32
C HIS A 256 4.92 25.86 9.12
N LEU A 257 4.40 26.82 8.36
CA LEU A 257 5.08 27.44 7.23
C LEU A 257 5.76 28.73 7.63
N GLU A 258 6.92 28.98 7.03
CA GLU A 258 7.63 30.25 7.12
C GLU A 258 8.14 30.66 5.75
N GLU A 259 8.23 31.97 5.53
CA GLU A 259 8.77 32.55 4.31
C GLU A 259 10.31 32.48 4.31
N TYR A 260 10.90 32.59 3.12
CA TYR A 260 12.34 32.72 3.01
C TYR A 260 12.73 34.20 3.10
N ASP A 261 13.68 34.49 3.98
CA ASP A 261 14.23 35.83 4.13
C ASP A 261 14.85 36.33 2.82
N GLY A 262 14.52 37.55 2.42
CA GLY A 262 15.03 38.16 1.18
C GLY A 262 14.32 37.71 -0.11
N CYS A 263 13.30 36.87 -0.02
CA CYS A 263 12.47 36.47 -1.16
C CYS A 263 11.08 37.11 -1.05
N HIS A 264 10.53 37.55 -2.18
CA HIS A 264 9.18 38.12 -2.20
C HIS A 264 8.15 37.04 -1.80
N PRO A 265 7.17 37.32 -0.91
CA PRO A 265 6.22 36.33 -0.42
C PRO A 265 5.53 35.53 -1.53
N LEU A 266 5.15 36.20 -2.62
CA LEU A 266 4.43 35.56 -3.74
C LEU A 266 5.33 35.11 -4.90
N ALA A 267 6.66 35.08 -4.72
CA ALA A 267 7.56 34.64 -5.79
C ALA A 267 7.53 33.11 -5.97
N GLU A 268 7.42 32.65 -7.22
CA GLU A 268 7.48 31.23 -7.57
C GLU A 268 8.89 30.62 -7.42
N GLN A 269 9.90 31.48 -7.22
CA GLN A 269 11.28 31.09 -6.99
C GLN A 269 11.93 31.93 -5.88
N CYS A 270 12.88 31.33 -5.17
CA CYS A 270 13.67 31.97 -4.13
C CYS A 270 15.15 31.58 -4.27
N VAL A 271 16.05 32.54 -4.10
CA VAL A 271 17.50 32.34 -4.20
C VAL A 271 18.16 32.80 -2.90
N LEU A 272 18.70 31.84 -2.15
CA LEU A 272 19.46 32.06 -0.93
C LEU A 272 20.94 32.09 -1.29
N ARG A 273 21.54 33.29 -1.24
CA ARG A 273 22.96 33.47 -1.53
C ARG A 273 23.82 32.93 -0.37
N VAL A 274 25.02 32.45 -0.71
CA VAL A 274 26.06 32.04 0.25
C VAL A 274 26.74 33.26 0.85
#